data_AF-A0A522TFM1-F1
#
_entry.id   AF-A0A522TFM1-F1
#
_cell.length_a   1.000
_cell.length_b   1.000
_cell.length_c   1.000
_cell.angle_alpha   90.00
_cell.angle_beta   90.00
_cell.angle_gamma   90.00
#
_symmetry.space_group_name_H-M   'P 1'
#
loop_
_entity.id
_entity.type
_entity.pdbx_description
1 polymer ?
#
loop_
_entity_poly.entity_id
_entity_poly.type
_entity_poly.pdbx_seq_one_letter_code
_entity_poly.pdbx_strand_id
1 'polypeptide(L)'
;MYRIYGNGCRGYESVERKWSKWRRSMTQLSDVQEIEKSVNLGTGMLRREDHRLLTGEGHFLDDLPFGDFFEAAILRSNYPHARILSIDTEAAKSLHGVIAVFTANELGPILKDLPPKVANPKLNYQVRLPIAKEYARYIGEPIAVVVAENRYIAEDALELIEVDYEPLESVGSTAEALKEGAPPVHIGSDTNVAVHLIQQAGDPEAALKVSPHVLRETFQVARGGGHSIEARAVAARFDPVIQQLIVWDNTQAPHYVRQMLATIYGVSEDEIRLIAPADIGGGFGPKAQFYGEEVLIPWIAMQLKHPVKWIEDRWENFISATMERSQTHHVEVGFDDDGHLLVLKDVFEHDQGAYCVGLQVPTITMSTLPGPYVIPNIHSELISCYTNIVPTSSLRGAGRPQAVVAMERMMDRIAEHLGLEPAEVRSRNLIQPDQFPYAVGLTFRDGSPLTYDSGNYPALLQGVLERINLAEFRAEQIEAHKGGKFLGLGLAMFVEGTGIGPYEGARVRLTNTGRIMVSLAASPQGQGYETVYAQVAADAIGCDIDLVSVRHGDTSFIPYGQGTFASRITATAGPAVWQASGQVKL
;
A
#
# COMPACT_ATOMS: atom_id res chain seq x y z
N MET A 1 27.00 -22.36 -5.76
CA MET A 1 26.97 -20.90 -5.50
C MET A 1 25.50 -20.51 -5.36
N TYR A 2 24.94 -20.61 -4.15
CA TYR A 2 23.51 -20.32 -3.93
C TYR A 2 23.31 -18.79 -3.98
N ARG A 3 22.63 -18.30 -5.02
CA ARG A 3 22.14 -16.92 -5.04
C ARG A 3 21.00 -16.84 -4.03
N ILE A 4 21.20 -16.08 -2.97
CA ILE A 4 20.19 -15.83 -1.95
C ILE A 4 19.29 -14.71 -2.48
N TYR A 5 18.05 -15.03 -2.82
CA TYR A 5 17.06 -14.06 -3.27
C TYR A 5 16.58 -13.23 -2.07
N GLY A 6 16.66 -11.90 -2.16
CA GLY A 6 16.05 -11.00 -1.19
C GLY A 6 14.53 -11.12 -1.22
N ASN A 7 13.86 -10.97 -0.08
CA ASN A 7 12.41 -10.87 -0.03
C ASN A 7 11.98 -9.40 -0.19
N GLY A 8 10.76 -9.14 -0.66
CA GLY A 8 10.25 -7.76 -0.85
C GLY A 8 10.30 -6.87 0.41
N CYS A 9 10.57 -7.42 1.60
CA CYS A 9 10.64 -6.71 2.87
C CYS A 9 12.05 -6.22 3.25
N ARG A 10 13.13 -6.84 2.75
CA ARG A 10 14.53 -6.49 3.09
C ARG A 10 15.36 -6.32 1.81
N GLY A 11 16.06 -5.19 1.70
CA GLY A 11 17.11 -5.03 0.69
C GLY A 11 18.23 -6.07 0.87
N TYR A 12 18.87 -6.49 -0.24
CA TYR A 12 19.91 -7.53 -0.30
C TYR A 12 21.04 -7.34 0.73
N GLU A 13 21.41 -6.09 0.98
CA GLU A 13 22.48 -5.71 1.90
C GLU A 13 22.25 -6.21 3.34
N SER A 14 21.00 -6.27 3.81
CA SER A 14 20.66 -6.78 5.15
C SER A 14 20.91 -8.28 5.27
N VAL A 15 20.64 -9.03 4.19
CA VAL A 15 20.86 -10.48 4.11
C VAL A 15 22.35 -10.78 3.99
N GLU A 16 23.07 -10.05 3.12
CA GLU A 16 24.52 -10.19 2.97
C GLU A 16 25.29 -9.84 4.24
N ARG A 17 24.88 -8.79 4.97
CA ARG A 17 25.47 -8.43 6.25
C ARG A 17 25.27 -9.53 7.29
N LYS A 18 24.07 -10.13 7.36
CA LYS A 18 23.79 -11.25 8.26
C LYS A 18 24.60 -12.50 7.87
N TRP A 19 24.68 -12.83 6.58
CA TRP A 19 25.50 -13.94 6.08
C TRP A 19 26.99 -13.75 6.37
N SER A 20 27.50 -12.52 6.19
CA SER A 20 28.88 -12.14 6.51
C SER A 20 29.16 -12.23 8.00
N LYS A 21 28.23 -11.80 8.86
CA LYS A 21 28.30 -11.99 10.31
C LYS A 21 28.28 -13.47 10.70
N TRP A 22 27.39 -14.28 10.11
CA TRP A 22 27.31 -15.72 10.37
C TRP A 22 28.59 -16.47 9.98
N ARG A 23 29.19 -16.13 8.82
CA ARG A 23 30.50 -16.66 8.43
C ARG A 23 31.61 -16.28 9.41
N ARG A 24 31.59 -15.06 9.95
CA ARG A 24 32.52 -14.62 10.99
C ARG A 24 32.25 -15.30 12.34
N SER A 25 30.98 -15.57 12.69
CA SER A 25 30.64 -16.25 13.95
C SER A 25 30.94 -17.75 13.92
N MET A 26 31.02 -18.38 12.75
CA MET A 26 31.59 -19.74 12.63
C MET A 26 33.09 -19.82 12.96
N THR A 27 33.77 -18.68 13.14
CA THR A 27 35.17 -18.62 13.58
C THR A 27 35.35 -18.04 14.98
N GLN A 28 34.31 -17.44 15.58
CA GLN A 28 34.31 -16.96 16.97
C GLN A 28 32.89 -16.97 17.55
N LEU A 29 32.70 -17.71 18.65
CA LEU A 29 31.57 -17.50 19.56
C LEU A 29 31.89 -16.25 20.38
N SER A 30 31.09 -15.19 20.22
CA SER A 30 31.21 -13.98 21.05
C SER A 30 30.02 -13.87 21.98
N ASP A 31 30.33 -13.61 23.25
CA ASP A 31 29.39 -13.38 24.34
C ASP A 31 28.44 -12.22 24.07
N VAL A 32 27.17 -12.42 24.44
CA VAL A 32 26.16 -11.36 24.46
C VAL A 32 26.41 -10.54 25.72
N GLN A 33 26.80 -9.28 25.54
CA GLN A 33 26.90 -8.32 26.65
C GLN A 33 25.52 -8.06 27.23
N GLU A 34 25.38 -8.26 28.54
CA GLU A 34 24.27 -7.74 29.33
C GLU A 34 24.26 -6.21 29.24
N ILE A 35 23.22 -5.66 28.63
CA ILE A 35 22.91 -4.23 28.69
C ILE A 35 22.17 -3.99 30.01
N GLU A 36 22.69 -3.13 30.87
CA GLU A 36 22.02 -2.67 32.09
C GLU A 36 20.59 -2.19 31.77
N LYS A 37 19.58 -2.92 32.25
CA LYS A 37 18.16 -2.70 31.96
C LYS A 37 17.62 -1.48 32.71
N SER A 38 17.17 -0.47 31.96
CA SER A 38 16.06 0.39 32.42
C SER A 38 15.12 0.88 31.31
N VAL A 39 15.50 0.81 30.02
CA VAL A 39 14.66 1.21 28.89
C VAL A 39 14.78 0.20 27.75
N ASN A 40 13.66 -0.43 27.35
CA ASN A 40 13.60 -1.34 26.21
C ASN A 40 13.39 -0.58 24.89
N LEU A 41 12.60 0.50 24.89
CA LEU A 41 12.24 1.28 23.72
C LEU A 41 13.49 1.91 23.06
N GLY A 42 13.58 1.80 21.75
CA GLY A 42 14.71 2.35 20.98
C GLY A 42 15.97 1.47 20.95
N THR A 43 15.97 0.34 21.66
CA THR A 43 17.07 -0.63 21.59
C THR A 43 16.98 -1.49 20.32
N GLY A 44 18.14 -1.81 19.73
CA GLY A 44 18.26 -2.62 18.51
C GLY A 44 18.15 -4.13 18.76
N MET A 45 17.16 -4.56 19.57
CA MET A 45 17.01 -5.95 19.96
C MET A 45 16.60 -6.86 18.79
N LEU A 46 16.92 -8.16 18.91
CA LEU A 46 16.48 -9.15 17.92
C LEU A 46 14.95 -9.29 17.96
N ARG A 47 14.37 -9.50 16.77
CA ARG A 47 12.92 -9.63 16.67
C ARG A 47 12.45 -10.96 17.22
N ARG A 48 11.37 -10.94 18.00
CA ARG A 48 10.77 -12.12 18.63
C ARG A 48 10.16 -13.07 17.60
N GLU A 49 9.57 -12.50 16.56
CA GLU A 49 9.00 -13.24 15.44
C GLU A 49 10.06 -13.89 14.52
N ASP A 50 11.35 -13.49 14.60
CA ASP A 50 12.38 -14.03 13.69
C ASP A 50 12.57 -15.55 13.88
N HIS A 51 12.39 -16.10 15.09
CA HIS A 51 12.61 -17.54 15.32
C HIS A 51 11.73 -18.40 14.41
N ARG A 52 10.40 -18.27 14.53
CA ARG A 52 9.44 -19.08 13.75
C ARG A 52 9.58 -18.85 12.24
N LEU A 53 9.89 -17.62 11.84
CA LEU A 53 10.07 -17.25 10.42
C LEU A 53 11.35 -17.82 9.81
N LEU A 54 12.36 -18.16 10.62
CA LEU A 54 13.63 -18.74 10.17
C LEU A 54 13.66 -20.26 10.26
N THR A 55 12.79 -20.87 11.07
CA THR A 55 12.71 -22.32 11.27
C THR A 55 11.67 -23.02 10.38
N GLY A 56 10.93 -22.25 9.57
CA GLY A 56 9.82 -22.80 8.76
C GLY A 56 8.56 -23.06 9.58
N GLU A 57 8.45 -22.44 10.76
CA GLU A 57 7.30 -22.52 11.66
C GLU A 57 6.42 -21.27 11.57
N GLY A 58 6.53 -20.52 10.47
CA GLY A 58 5.65 -19.38 10.19
C GLY A 58 4.22 -19.85 9.94
N HIS A 59 3.24 -19.01 10.27
CA HIS A 59 1.82 -19.30 10.09
C HIS A 59 1.24 -18.35 9.03
N PHE A 60 1.49 -18.66 7.77
CA PHE A 60 0.87 -17.96 6.63
C PHE A 60 -0.52 -18.56 6.33
N LEU A 61 -1.29 -17.92 5.45
CA LEU A 61 -2.68 -18.34 5.22
C LEU A 61 -2.80 -19.73 4.59
N ASP A 62 -1.92 -20.07 3.63
CA ASP A 62 -1.97 -21.38 2.98
C ASP A 62 -1.48 -22.53 3.90
N ASP A 63 -0.81 -22.19 5.01
CA ASP A 63 -0.33 -23.15 6.02
C ASP A 63 -1.38 -23.46 7.11
N LEU A 64 -2.62 -22.99 6.95
CA LEU A 64 -3.66 -23.21 7.96
C LEU A 64 -3.87 -24.71 8.22
N PRO A 65 -3.88 -25.16 9.49
CA PRO A 65 -3.75 -26.57 9.84
C PRO A 65 -5.04 -27.40 9.70
N PHE A 66 -6.13 -26.82 9.20
CA PHE A 66 -7.42 -27.49 9.03
C PHE A 66 -7.49 -28.03 7.59
N GLY A 67 -7.51 -29.35 7.41
CA GLY A 67 -7.25 -30.01 6.12
C GLY A 67 -8.46 -30.34 5.26
N ASP A 68 -9.63 -29.76 5.53
CA ASP A 68 -10.89 -30.03 4.83
C ASP A 68 -11.37 -28.82 4.03
N PHE A 69 -10.47 -28.10 3.35
CA PHE A 69 -10.87 -27.04 2.43
C PHE A 69 -11.21 -27.60 1.06
N PHE A 70 -12.32 -27.14 0.49
CA PHE A 70 -12.39 -27.05 -0.97
C PHE A 70 -11.56 -25.87 -1.44
N GLU A 71 -10.97 -26.00 -2.62
CA GLU A 71 -10.09 -24.98 -3.17
C GLU A 71 -10.74 -24.32 -4.37
N ALA A 72 -10.66 -23.00 -4.41
CA ALA A 72 -11.24 -22.20 -5.47
C ALA A 72 -10.18 -21.68 -6.45
N ALA A 73 -10.58 -21.57 -7.71
CA ALA A 73 -9.86 -20.90 -8.78
C ALA A 73 -10.82 -19.91 -9.47
N ILE A 74 -10.29 -18.81 -10.00
CA ILE A 74 -11.08 -17.72 -10.56
C ILE A 74 -10.77 -17.59 -12.05
N LEU A 75 -11.79 -17.75 -12.90
CA LEU A 75 -11.69 -17.39 -14.30
C LEU A 75 -11.65 -15.87 -14.41
N ARG A 76 -10.65 -15.35 -15.12
CA ARG A 76 -10.45 -13.91 -15.30
C ARG A 76 -10.54 -13.53 -16.77
N SER A 77 -10.96 -12.30 -17.03
CA SER A 77 -11.01 -11.79 -18.39
C SER A 77 -9.61 -11.72 -19.00
N ASN A 78 -9.52 -12.17 -20.24
CA ASN A 78 -8.36 -11.99 -21.12
C ASN A 78 -8.53 -10.79 -22.08
N TYR A 79 -9.63 -10.04 -21.96
CA TYR A 79 -9.90 -8.84 -22.75
C TYR A 79 -9.72 -7.57 -21.91
N PRO A 80 -9.10 -6.51 -22.46
CA PRO A 80 -9.05 -5.22 -21.78
C PRO A 80 -10.42 -4.55 -21.72
N HIS A 81 -11.27 -4.78 -22.73
CA HIS A 81 -12.64 -4.28 -22.74
C HIS A 81 -13.51 -5.19 -23.61
N ALA A 82 -14.58 -5.74 -23.06
CA ALA A 82 -15.51 -6.56 -23.82
C ALA A 82 -16.88 -6.60 -23.13
N ARG A 83 -17.95 -6.72 -23.92
CA ARG A 83 -19.26 -7.12 -23.41
C ARG A 83 -19.30 -8.64 -23.29
N ILE A 84 -19.85 -9.13 -22.19
CA ILE A 84 -20.06 -10.56 -21.94
C ILE A 84 -21.44 -10.93 -22.51
N LEU A 85 -21.46 -11.78 -23.53
CA LEU A 85 -22.70 -12.22 -24.18
C LEU A 85 -23.29 -13.44 -23.47
N SER A 86 -22.45 -14.42 -23.12
CA SER A 86 -22.82 -15.61 -22.38
C SER A 86 -21.61 -16.24 -21.68
N ILE A 87 -21.88 -17.07 -20.67
CA ILE A 87 -20.89 -17.89 -19.96
C ILE A 87 -21.48 -19.30 -19.86
N ASP A 88 -20.91 -20.27 -20.57
CA ASP A 88 -21.25 -21.69 -20.43
C ASP A 88 -20.32 -22.36 -19.42
N THR A 89 -20.93 -23.01 -18.42
CA THR A 89 -20.24 -23.65 -17.30
C THR A 89 -20.51 -25.14 -17.20
N GLU A 90 -21.28 -25.72 -18.12
CA GLU A 90 -21.79 -27.10 -17.98
C GLU A 90 -20.69 -28.15 -18.07
N ALA A 91 -19.70 -27.95 -18.95
CA ALA A 91 -18.54 -28.83 -19.05
C ALA A 91 -17.69 -28.79 -17.77
N ALA A 92 -17.42 -27.59 -17.24
CA ALA A 92 -16.70 -27.41 -15.98
C ALA A 92 -17.42 -28.07 -14.80
N LYS A 93 -18.75 -27.88 -14.66
CA LYS A 93 -19.57 -28.52 -13.61
C LYS A 93 -19.56 -30.05 -13.69
N SER A 94 -19.38 -30.60 -14.88
CA SER A 94 -19.39 -32.05 -15.11
C SER A 94 -18.03 -32.72 -14.86
N LEU A 95 -16.96 -31.93 -14.67
CA LEU A 95 -15.64 -32.47 -14.39
C LEU A 95 -15.60 -33.12 -13.00
N HIS A 96 -15.04 -34.32 -12.92
CA HIS A 96 -14.93 -35.04 -11.65
C HIS A 96 -14.08 -34.27 -10.62
N GLY A 97 -14.60 -34.14 -9.40
CA GLY A 97 -13.98 -33.39 -8.30
C GLY A 97 -14.34 -31.91 -8.27
N VAL A 98 -15.07 -31.38 -9.27
CA VAL A 98 -15.68 -30.05 -9.19
C VAL A 98 -16.91 -30.10 -8.30
N ILE A 99 -16.99 -29.18 -7.34
CA ILE A 99 -18.08 -29.07 -6.37
C ILE A 99 -19.15 -28.10 -6.88
N ALA A 100 -18.72 -26.93 -7.37
CA ALA A 100 -19.61 -25.89 -7.86
C ALA A 100 -18.88 -24.89 -8.77
N VAL A 101 -19.67 -24.21 -9.61
CA VAL A 101 -19.23 -23.08 -10.43
C VAL A 101 -20.18 -21.91 -10.21
N PHE A 102 -19.64 -20.73 -9.95
CA PHE A 102 -20.40 -19.50 -9.68
C PHE A 102 -20.00 -18.41 -10.68
N THR A 103 -20.99 -17.75 -11.27
CA THR A 103 -20.88 -16.53 -12.07
C THR A 103 -21.65 -15.41 -11.37
N ALA A 104 -21.68 -14.20 -11.96
CA ALA A 104 -22.50 -13.11 -11.44
C ALA A 104 -23.99 -13.47 -11.25
N ASN A 105 -24.52 -14.45 -11.99
CA ASN A 105 -25.94 -14.83 -11.93
C ASN A 105 -26.31 -15.55 -10.63
N GLU A 106 -25.37 -16.27 -10.01
CA GLU A 106 -25.62 -17.02 -8.77
C GLU A 106 -25.54 -16.15 -7.51
N LEU A 107 -24.95 -14.96 -7.58
CA LEU A 107 -24.67 -14.11 -6.41
C LEU A 107 -25.93 -13.45 -5.81
N GLY A 108 -27.00 -13.28 -6.60
CA GLY A 108 -28.25 -12.67 -6.15
C GLY A 108 -28.04 -11.36 -5.36
N PRO A 109 -28.46 -11.29 -4.09
CA PRO A 109 -28.41 -10.05 -3.30
C PRO A 109 -27.01 -9.61 -2.88
N ILE A 110 -25.97 -10.44 -3.03
CA ILE A 110 -24.59 -10.06 -2.67
C ILE A 110 -23.82 -9.46 -3.86
N LEU A 111 -24.40 -9.46 -5.06
CA LEU A 111 -23.86 -8.74 -6.22
C LEU A 111 -24.10 -7.23 -6.05
N LYS A 112 -23.35 -6.63 -5.11
CA LYS A 112 -23.46 -5.24 -4.69
C LYS A 112 -22.20 -4.47 -5.04
N ASP A 113 -22.34 -3.16 -5.07
CA ASP A 113 -21.24 -2.25 -5.30
C ASP A 113 -20.14 -2.33 -4.21
N LEU A 114 -18.89 -2.15 -4.63
CA LEU A 114 -17.68 -2.14 -3.81
C LEU A 114 -17.06 -0.73 -3.80
N PRO A 115 -17.64 0.21 -3.04
CA PRO A 115 -17.27 1.61 -3.09
C PRO A 115 -15.86 1.88 -2.58
N PRO A 116 -15.25 3.01 -2.99
CA PRO A 116 -13.99 3.47 -2.44
C PRO A 116 -14.11 3.69 -0.93
N LYS A 117 -13.03 3.42 -0.19
CA LYS A 117 -12.99 3.56 1.28
C LYS A 117 -13.37 4.96 1.76
N VAL A 118 -13.12 5.99 0.95
CA VAL A 118 -13.49 7.37 1.23
C VAL A 118 -14.24 7.91 0.02
N ALA A 119 -15.50 8.30 0.24
CA ALA A 119 -16.31 8.92 -0.80
C ALA A 119 -15.81 10.33 -1.13
N ASN A 120 -15.96 10.74 -2.39
CA ASN A 120 -15.68 12.11 -2.83
C ASN A 120 -16.83 12.59 -3.72
N PRO A 121 -17.52 13.69 -3.39
CA PRO A 121 -18.67 14.16 -4.16
C PRO A 121 -18.32 14.67 -5.56
N LYS A 122 -17.05 14.97 -5.84
CA LYS A 122 -16.58 15.39 -7.17
C LYS A 122 -16.20 14.20 -8.06
N LEU A 123 -16.19 12.98 -7.52
CA LEU A 123 -15.87 11.78 -8.29
C LEU A 123 -17.04 11.45 -9.22
N ASN A 124 -16.77 11.38 -10.52
CA ASN A 124 -17.62 10.71 -11.49
C ASN A 124 -17.56 9.20 -11.20
N TYR A 125 -18.37 8.77 -10.23
CA TYR A 125 -18.29 7.44 -9.64
C TYR A 125 -18.89 6.37 -10.55
N GLN A 126 -18.22 5.21 -10.61
CA GLN A 126 -18.61 4.06 -11.41
C GLN A 126 -18.70 2.83 -10.50
N VAL A 127 -19.81 2.10 -10.63
CA VAL A 127 -20.10 0.92 -9.81
C VAL A 127 -19.09 -0.17 -10.08
N ARG A 128 -18.49 -0.73 -9.02
CA ARG A 128 -17.54 -1.83 -9.08
C ARG A 128 -18.15 -3.05 -8.41
N LEU A 129 -18.39 -4.12 -9.16
CA LEU A 129 -18.94 -5.37 -8.63
C LEU A 129 -17.81 -6.34 -8.21
N PRO A 130 -18.09 -7.33 -7.33
CA PRO A 130 -17.12 -8.38 -6.96
C PRO A 130 -16.68 -9.25 -8.14
N ILE A 131 -17.53 -9.35 -9.16
CA ILE A 131 -17.34 -10.17 -10.35
C ILE A 131 -18.03 -9.47 -11.53
N ALA A 132 -17.45 -9.56 -12.72
CA ALA A 132 -18.00 -8.96 -13.92
C ALA A 132 -19.36 -9.59 -14.25
N LYS A 133 -20.33 -8.75 -14.62
CA LYS A 133 -21.67 -9.19 -15.02
C LYS A 133 -21.91 -9.01 -16.51
N GLU A 134 -21.90 -7.76 -16.96
CA GLU A 134 -22.25 -7.40 -18.34
C GLU A 134 -21.04 -7.05 -19.19
N TYR A 135 -19.97 -6.55 -18.56
CA TYR A 135 -18.76 -6.09 -19.23
C TYR A 135 -17.53 -6.47 -18.41
N ALA A 136 -16.49 -6.92 -19.10
CA ALA A 136 -15.14 -6.93 -18.61
C ALA A 136 -14.44 -5.65 -19.07
N ARG A 137 -13.73 -4.96 -18.16
CA ARG A 137 -13.15 -3.63 -18.34
C ARG A 137 -11.64 -3.59 -18.12
N TYR A 138 -11.02 -4.71 -17.77
CA TYR A 138 -9.57 -4.89 -17.77
C TYR A 138 -9.21 -6.38 -17.80
N ILE A 139 -8.02 -6.69 -18.33
CA ILE A 139 -7.43 -8.04 -18.25
C ILE A 139 -7.20 -8.37 -16.77
N GLY A 140 -7.76 -9.49 -16.30
CA GLY A 140 -7.69 -9.89 -14.89
C GLY A 140 -9.01 -9.71 -14.12
N GLU A 141 -10.03 -9.08 -14.70
CA GLU A 141 -11.32 -8.91 -14.02
C GLU A 141 -12.01 -10.27 -13.79
N PRO A 142 -12.48 -10.60 -12.57
CA PRO A 142 -13.13 -11.89 -12.30
C PRO A 142 -14.40 -12.10 -13.14
N ILE A 143 -14.58 -13.29 -13.71
CA ILE A 143 -15.72 -13.69 -14.55
C ILE A 143 -16.52 -14.83 -13.92
N ALA A 144 -15.83 -15.85 -13.42
CA ALA A 144 -16.43 -17.01 -12.76
C ALA A 144 -15.49 -17.53 -11.65
N VAL A 145 -16.06 -18.26 -10.69
CA VAL A 145 -15.31 -18.96 -9.63
C VAL A 145 -15.65 -20.44 -9.71
N VAL A 146 -14.64 -21.28 -9.84
CA VAL A 146 -14.78 -22.74 -9.69
C VAL A 146 -14.30 -23.15 -8.32
N VAL A 147 -15.03 -24.06 -7.68
CA VAL A 147 -14.66 -24.69 -6.41
C VAL A 147 -14.56 -26.19 -6.65
N ALA A 148 -13.44 -26.79 -6.25
CA ALA A 148 -13.16 -28.20 -6.43
C ALA A 148 -12.52 -28.82 -5.16
N GLU A 149 -12.33 -30.13 -5.18
CA GLU A 149 -11.65 -30.88 -4.12
C GLU A 149 -10.19 -30.41 -3.88
N ASN A 150 -9.55 -29.83 -4.90
CA ASN A 150 -8.22 -29.21 -4.80
C ASN A 150 -8.00 -28.19 -5.94
N ARG A 151 -6.95 -27.37 -5.82
CA ARG A 151 -6.64 -26.30 -6.77
C ARG A 151 -6.42 -26.78 -8.19
N TYR A 152 -5.76 -27.93 -8.39
CA TYR A 152 -5.46 -28.44 -9.72
C TYR A 152 -6.73 -28.71 -10.52
N ILE A 153 -7.71 -29.38 -9.89
CA ILE A 153 -9.01 -29.64 -10.54
C ILE A 153 -9.78 -28.34 -10.79
N ALA A 154 -9.71 -27.38 -9.85
CA ALA A 154 -10.36 -26.09 -10.03
C ALA A 154 -9.79 -25.32 -11.23
N GLU A 155 -8.46 -25.36 -11.44
CA GLU A 155 -7.77 -24.75 -12.59
C GLU A 155 -8.09 -25.47 -13.90
N ASP A 156 -8.04 -26.81 -13.94
CA ASP A 156 -8.42 -27.60 -15.11
C ASP A 156 -9.87 -27.29 -15.55
N ALA A 157 -10.77 -27.11 -14.58
CA ALA A 157 -12.16 -26.75 -14.84
C ALA A 157 -12.34 -25.32 -15.37
N LEU A 158 -11.42 -24.38 -15.09
CA LEU A 158 -11.49 -23.03 -15.68
C LEU A 158 -11.36 -23.09 -17.20
N GLU A 159 -10.53 -23.99 -17.73
CA GLU A 159 -10.33 -24.17 -19.18
C GLU A 159 -11.57 -24.72 -19.90
N LEU A 160 -12.51 -25.30 -19.15
CA LEU A 160 -13.77 -25.85 -19.67
C LEU A 160 -14.93 -24.84 -19.64
N ILE A 161 -14.71 -23.63 -19.14
CA ILE A 161 -15.72 -22.55 -19.16
C ILE A 161 -15.57 -21.78 -20.47
N GLU A 162 -16.63 -21.79 -21.28
CA GLU A 162 -16.67 -21.02 -22.52
C GLU A 162 -17.33 -19.66 -22.26
N VAL A 163 -16.60 -18.57 -22.51
CA VAL A 163 -17.14 -17.20 -22.40
C VAL A 163 -17.22 -16.59 -23.79
N ASP A 164 -18.43 -16.21 -24.20
CA ASP A 164 -18.65 -15.47 -25.45
C ASP A 164 -18.53 -13.97 -25.19
N TYR A 165 -17.60 -13.33 -25.89
CA TYR A 165 -17.28 -11.93 -25.77
C TYR A 165 -17.58 -11.18 -27.06
N GLU A 166 -18.10 -9.96 -26.92
CA GLU A 166 -18.04 -8.93 -27.96
C GLU A 166 -16.94 -7.93 -27.55
N PRO A 167 -15.72 -8.01 -28.15
CA PRO A 167 -14.63 -7.09 -27.83
C PRO A 167 -14.99 -5.64 -28.14
N LEU A 168 -14.59 -4.74 -27.25
CA LEU A 168 -14.84 -3.31 -27.37
C LEU A 168 -13.50 -2.56 -27.48
N GLU A 169 -13.54 -1.36 -28.04
CA GLU A 169 -12.36 -0.48 -28.03
C GLU A 169 -11.96 -0.13 -26.60
N SER A 170 -10.66 -0.11 -26.34
CA SER A 170 -10.09 0.08 -25.00
C SER A 170 -9.02 1.17 -24.99
N VAL A 171 -8.89 1.87 -23.87
CA VAL A 171 -7.83 2.88 -23.64
C VAL A 171 -6.87 2.43 -22.54
N GLY A 172 -5.57 2.36 -22.82
CA GLY A 172 -4.58 1.77 -21.92
C GLY A 172 -3.71 2.77 -21.16
N SER A 173 -3.93 4.07 -21.38
CA SER A 173 -3.11 5.15 -20.83
C SER A 173 -3.92 6.43 -20.59
N THR A 174 -3.44 7.31 -19.72
CA THR A 174 -4.05 8.62 -19.48
C THR A 174 -4.12 9.46 -20.74
N ALA A 175 -3.04 9.48 -21.53
CA ALA A 175 -2.95 10.21 -22.78
C ALA A 175 -3.96 9.74 -23.83
N GLU A 176 -4.37 8.46 -23.83
CA GLU A 176 -5.44 7.97 -24.70
C GLU A 176 -6.82 8.25 -24.12
N ALA A 177 -7.02 8.00 -22.82
CA ALA A 177 -8.30 8.17 -22.16
C ALA A 177 -8.79 9.62 -22.12
N LEU A 178 -7.86 10.59 -22.10
CA LEU A 178 -8.15 12.03 -22.05
C LEU A 178 -8.33 12.69 -23.43
N LYS A 179 -8.14 11.96 -24.54
CA LYS A 179 -8.39 12.50 -25.89
C LYS A 179 -9.87 12.77 -26.10
N GLU A 180 -10.16 13.79 -26.90
CA GLU A 180 -11.51 14.02 -27.41
C GLU A 180 -11.96 12.80 -28.24
N GLY A 181 -13.17 12.29 -27.95
CA GLY A 181 -13.71 11.10 -28.62
C GLY A 181 -13.05 9.78 -28.20
N ALA A 182 -12.29 9.73 -27.11
CA ALA A 182 -11.74 8.48 -26.58
C ALA A 182 -12.86 7.46 -26.29
N PRO A 183 -12.66 6.16 -26.59
CA PRO A 183 -13.60 5.11 -26.21
C PRO A 183 -13.91 5.17 -24.71
N PRO A 184 -15.20 5.10 -24.30
CA PRO A 184 -15.56 5.15 -22.90
C PRO A 184 -15.19 3.83 -22.21
N VAL A 185 -14.47 3.91 -21.09
CA VAL A 185 -14.19 2.73 -20.23
C VAL A 185 -15.47 2.20 -19.59
N HIS A 186 -16.43 3.09 -19.32
CA HIS A 186 -17.75 2.75 -18.81
C HIS A 186 -18.80 3.14 -19.83
N ILE A 187 -19.44 2.14 -20.44
CA ILE A 187 -20.50 2.34 -21.43
C ILE A 187 -21.60 3.23 -20.86
N GLY A 188 -21.99 4.25 -21.64
CA GLY A 188 -22.96 5.26 -21.24
C GLY A 188 -22.38 6.47 -20.51
N SER A 189 -21.06 6.50 -20.26
CA SER A 189 -20.37 7.69 -19.78
C SER A 189 -19.92 8.60 -20.93
N ASP A 190 -20.10 9.92 -20.77
CA ASP A 190 -19.67 10.92 -21.74
C ASP A 190 -18.18 11.29 -21.58
N THR A 191 -17.50 10.80 -20.55
CA THR A 191 -16.10 11.12 -20.27
C THR A 191 -15.39 10.04 -19.48
N ASN A 192 -14.11 9.82 -19.77
CA ASN A 192 -13.24 9.01 -18.93
C ASN A 192 -12.66 9.78 -17.74
N VAL A 193 -12.89 11.10 -17.61
CA VAL A 193 -12.43 11.87 -16.45
C VAL A 193 -13.20 11.41 -15.21
N ALA A 194 -12.46 10.83 -14.26
CA ALA A 194 -12.98 10.40 -12.97
C ALA A 194 -13.10 11.58 -12.02
N VAL A 195 -12.06 12.43 -11.95
CA VAL A 195 -12.09 13.65 -11.12
C VAL A 195 -11.08 14.68 -11.63
N HIS A 196 -11.42 15.96 -11.48
CA HIS A 196 -10.53 17.09 -11.72
C HIS A 196 -10.47 17.96 -10.47
N LEU A 197 -9.28 18.13 -9.89
CA LEU A 197 -9.05 18.88 -8.64
C LEU A 197 -7.92 19.88 -8.82
N ILE A 198 -8.05 21.06 -8.21
CA ILE A 198 -7.02 22.11 -8.22
C ILE A 198 -6.80 22.57 -6.78
N GLN A 199 -5.53 22.74 -6.40
CA GLN A 199 -5.10 23.41 -5.17
C GLN A 199 -4.12 24.53 -5.50
N GLN A 200 -4.24 25.66 -4.81
CA GLN A 200 -3.39 26.84 -5.03
C GLN A 200 -2.98 27.49 -3.71
N ALA A 201 -1.76 28.02 -3.68
CA ALA A 201 -1.25 28.94 -2.67
C ALA A 201 -0.63 30.16 -3.37
N GLY A 202 -0.85 31.37 -2.86
CA GLY A 202 -0.34 32.60 -3.48
C GLY A 202 -0.99 32.93 -4.83
N ASP A 203 -0.22 33.54 -5.73
CA ASP A 203 -0.60 33.82 -7.13
C ASP A 203 0.45 33.23 -8.09
N PRO A 204 0.34 31.93 -8.43
CA PRO A 204 1.30 31.23 -9.28
C PRO A 204 1.43 31.84 -10.69
N GLU A 205 0.33 32.33 -11.25
CA GLU A 205 0.31 32.88 -12.62
C GLU A 205 1.04 34.23 -12.68
N ALA A 206 0.86 35.10 -11.67
CA ALA A 206 1.63 36.34 -11.58
C ALA A 206 3.12 36.05 -11.32
N ALA A 207 3.42 35.12 -10.41
CA ALA A 207 4.79 34.78 -10.06
C ALA A 207 5.58 34.19 -11.23
N LEU A 208 4.97 33.33 -12.06
CA LEU A 208 5.59 32.78 -13.27
C LEU A 208 6.00 33.87 -14.27
N LYS A 209 5.19 34.93 -14.42
CA LYS A 209 5.45 36.02 -15.38
C LYS A 209 6.62 36.90 -14.98
N VAL A 210 6.89 37.02 -13.69
CA VAL A 210 7.95 37.89 -13.14
C VAL A 210 9.21 37.13 -12.71
N SER A 211 9.19 35.79 -12.77
CA SER A 211 10.34 34.97 -12.42
C SER A 211 11.50 35.18 -13.40
N PRO A 212 12.73 35.47 -12.92
CA PRO A 212 13.90 35.65 -13.78
C PRO A 212 14.19 34.44 -14.67
N HIS A 213 14.05 33.24 -14.11
CA HIS A 213 14.20 31.97 -14.83
C HIS A 213 12.95 31.12 -14.70
N VAL A 214 12.59 30.41 -15.77
CA VAL A 214 11.50 29.43 -15.77
C VAL A 214 11.95 28.17 -16.50
N LEU A 215 11.86 27.03 -15.83
CA LEU A 215 12.09 25.71 -16.44
C LEU A 215 10.77 24.94 -16.55
N ARG A 216 10.66 24.13 -17.62
CA ARG A 216 9.50 23.29 -17.90
C ARG A 216 9.97 21.88 -18.22
N GLU A 217 9.43 20.90 -17.53
CA GLU A 217 9.77 19.49 -17.74
C GLU A 217 8.52 18.61 -17.66
N THR A 218 8.54 17.50 -18.38
CA THR A 218 7.52 16.44 -18.25
C THR A 218 8.15 15.20 -17.65
N PHE A 219 7.59 14.70 -16.55
CA PHE A 219 8.04 13.47 -15.90
C PHE A 219 6.95 12.41 -15.94
N GLN A 220 7.29 11.24 -16.45
CA GLN A 220 6.40 10.08 -16.44
C GLN A 220 6.93 9.05 -15.45
N VAL A 221 6.09 8.62 -14.51
CA VAL A 221 6.41 7.55 -13.58
C VAL A 221 5.70 6.28 -14.02
N ALA A 222 6.47 5.25 -14.32
CA ALA A 222 5.94 3.98 -14.80
C ALA A 222 5.14 3.25 -13.70
N ARG A 223 4.14 2.47 -14.14
CA ARG A 223 3.31 1.64 -13.26
C ARG A 223 4.14 0.63 -12.48
N GLY A 224 3.76 0.37 -11.22
CA GLY A 224 4.41 -0.64 -10.39
C GLY A 224 3.45 -1.29 -9.39
N GLY A 225 3.65 -2.59 -9.16
CA GLY A 225 2.93 -3.38 -8.15
C GLY A 225 3.76 -3.62 -6.88
N GLY A 226 3.09 -4.09 -5.83
CA GLY A 226 3.74 -4.44 -4.56
C GLY A 226 4.54 -5.73 -4.62
N HIS A 227 4.07 -6.70 -5.42
CA HIS A 227 4.71 -8.00 -5.66
C HIS A 227 5.26 -8.67 -4.38
N SER A 228 4.43 -8.73 -3.33
CA SER A 228 4.73 -9.48 -2.11
C SER A 228 4.99 -10.94 -2.45
N ILE A 229 5.97 -11.58 -1.79
CA ILE A 229 6.35 -12.98 -2.10
C ILE A 229 5.19 -13.93 -1.85
N GLU A 230 4.44 -13.72 -0.76
CA GLU A 230 3.13 -14.31 -0.58
C GLU A 230 2.10 -13.47 -1.33
N ALA A 231 1.35 -14.07 -2.26
CA ALA A 231 0.26 -13.43 -2.98
C ALA A 231 -0.97 -13.20 -2.07
N ARG A 232 -2.09 -12.71 -2.60
CA ARG A 232 -3.34 -12.57 -1.83
C ARG A 232 -3.93 -13.95 -1.53
N ALA A 233 -4.65 -14.05 -0.43
CA ALA A 233 -5.34 -15.29 -0.09
C ALA A 233 -6.53 -15.02 0.83
N VAL A 234 -7.59 -15.80 0.65
CA VAL A 234 -8.81 -15.76 1.49
C VAL A 234 -9.26 -17.19 1.74
N ALA A 235 -9.58 -17.50 2.99
CA ALA A 235 -10.24 -18.74 3.35
C ALA A 235 -11.40 -18.44 4.29
N ALA A 236 -12.44 -19.26 4.26
CA ALA A 236 -13.60 -19.02 5.10
C ALA A 236 -14.30 -20.32 5.47
N ARG A 237 -14.97 -20.30 6.62
CA ARG A 237 -15.92 -21.32 7.04
C ARG A 237 -17.05 -20.69 7.82
N PHE A 238 -18.23 -21.28 7.73
CA PHE A 238 -19.36 -20.91 8.58
C PHE A 238 -19.51 -21.91 9.72
N ASP A 239 -19.59 -21.43 10.96
CA ASP A 239 -19.87 -22.25 12.13
C ASP A 239 -21.39 -22.18 12.45
N PRO A 240 -22.15 -23.26 12.22
CA PRO A 240 -23.59 -23.25 12.44
C PRO A 240 -23.98 -23.31 13.93
N VAL A 241 -23.05 -23.67 14.84
CA VAL A 241 -23.36 -23.77 16.28
C VAL A 241 -23.43 -22.38 16.89
N ILE A 242 -22.43 -21.54 16.58
CA ILE A 242 -22.38 -20.15 17.06
C ILE A 242 -22.92 -19.14 16.04
N GLN A 243 -23.39 -19.62 14.88
CA GLN A 243 -23.92 -18.80 13.77
C GLN A 243 -22.95 -17.69 13.37
N GLN A 244 -21.67 -18.05 13.20
CA GLN A 244 -20.61 -17.09 12.91
C GLN A 244 -19.82 -17.50 11.67
N LEU A 245 -19.63 -16.55 10.76
CA LEU A 245 -18.72 -16.66 9.63
C LEU A 245 -17.29 -16.35 10.10
N ILE A 246 -16.38 -17.31 9.95
CA ILE A 246 -14.96 -17.15 10.26
C ILE A 246 -14.23 -17.00 8.93
N VAL A 247 -13.54 -15.88 8.76
CA VAL A 247 -12.77 -15.54 7.57
C VAL A 247 -11.30 -15.39 7.95
N TRP A 248 -10.43 -16.11 7.25
CA TRP A 248 -9.00 -15.86 7.24
C TRP A 248 -8.65 -15.09 5.98
N ASP A 249 -7.92 -13.99 6.14
CA ASP A 249 -7.56 -13.09 5.05
C ASP A 249 -6.18 -12.52 5.36
N ASN A 250 -5.23 -12.61 4.43
CA ASN A 250 -3.89 -12.05 4.62
C ASN A 250 -3.84 -10.50 4.44
N THR A 251 -4.95 -9.83 4.71
CA THR A 251 -5.16 -8.37 4.68
C THR A 251 -4.34 -7.57 5.71
N GLN A 252 -4.12 -6.30 5.37
CA GLN A 252 -3.57 -5.26 6.23
C GLN A 252 -4.63 -4.63 7.14
N ALA A 253 -5.92 -4.80 6.85
CA ALA A 253 -7.02 -4.06 7.47
C ALA A 253 -8.20 -4.97 7.87
N PRO A 254 -8.01 -5.91 8.81
CA PRO A 254 -8.99 -6.94 9.08
C PRO A 254 -10.37 -6.41 9.51
N HIS A 255 -10.41 -5.39 10.36
CA HIS A 255 -11.67 -4.76 10.79
C HIS A 255 -12.43 -4.08 9.65
N TYR A 256 -11.71 -3.51 8.68
CA TYR A 256 -12.33 -2.90 7.50
C TYR A 256 -12.98 -3.96 6.60
N VAL A 257 -12.27 -5.08 6.37
CA VAL A 257 -12.82 -6.21 5.59
C VAL A 257 -14.08 -6.77 6.27
N ARG A 258 -14.05 -6.96 7.60
CA ARG A 258 -15.24 -7.39 8.37
C ARG A 258 -16.42 -6.45 8.18
N GLN A 259 -16.20 -5.14 8.31
CA GLN A 259 -17.24 -4.13 8.15
C GLN A 259 -17.86 -4.15 6.74
N MET A 260 -17.02 -4.28 5.71
CA MET A 260 -17.48 -4.37 4.33
C MET A 260 -18.31 -5.64 4.09
N LEU A 261 -17.86 -6.79 4.61
CA LEU A 261 -18.62 -8.04 4.50
C LEU A 261 -19.97 -7.97 5.21
N ALA A 262 -20.00 -7.42 6.43
CA ALA A 262 -21.24 -7.23 7.17
C ALA A 262 -22.24 -6.37 6.37
N THR A 263 -21.76 -5.29 5.75
CA THR A 263 -22.56 -4.40 4.89
C THR A 263 -23.09 -5.12 3.64
N ILE A 264 -22.23 -5.88 2.95
CA ILE A 264 -22.61 -6.57 1.70
C ILE A 264 -23.58 -7.71 1.98
N TYR A 265 -23.33 -8.52 3.00
CA TYR A 265 -24.19 -9.65 3.36
C TYR A 265 -25.46 -9.21 4.12
N GLY A 266 -25.49 -7.98 4.65
CA GLY A 266 -26.63 -7.46 5.40
C GLY A 266 -26.76 -8.12 6.78
N VAL A 267 -25.64 -8.39 7.43
CA VAL A 267 -25.53 -9.03 8.74
C VAL A 267 -24.82 -8.12 9.74
N SER A 268 -24.88 -8.44 11.03
CA SER A 268 -24.11 -7.75 12.07
C SER A 268 -22.62 -8.05 11.95
N GLU A 269 -21.76 -7.10 12.33
CA GLU A 269 -20.32 -7.33 12.42
C GLU A 269 -19.98 -8.44 13.43
N ASP A 270 -20.82 -8.69 14.44
CA ASP A 270 -20.60 -9.76 15.44
C ASP A 270 -20.80 -11.17 14.86
N GLU A 271 -21.55 -11.28 13.76
CA GLU A 271 -21.76 -12.53 13.02
C GLU A 271 -20.55 -12.89 12.14
N ILE A 272 -19.53 -12.02 12.08
CA ILE A 272 -18.31 -12.22 11.30
C ILE A 272 -17.06 -12.06 12.18
N ARG A 273 -16.23 -13.09 12.23
CA ARG A 273 -14.89 -13.01 12.79
C ARG A 273 -13.87 -13.04 11.68
N LEU A 274 -13.04 -12.00 11.60
CA LEU A 274 -11.98 -11.94 10.60
C LEU A 274 -10.61 -12.07 11.26
N ILE A 275 -9.77 -12.90 10.67
CA ILE A 275 -8.47 -13.32 11.22
C ILE A 275 -7.42 -13.11 10.14
N ALA A 276 -6.62 -12.07 10.30
CA ALA A 276 -5.33 -11.99 9.63
C ALA A 276 -4.36 -12.99 10.28
N PRO A 277 -3.72 -13.89 9.52
CA PRO A 277 -2.75 -14.83 10.06
C PRO A 277 -1.64 -14.14 10.83
N ALA A 278 -0.97 -14.89 11.71
CA ALA A 278 0.14 -14.34 12.49
C ALA A 278 1.29 -13.87 11.60
N ASP A 279 1.48 -14.49 10.44
CA ASP A 279 2.49 -14.13 9.46
C ASP A 279 1.86 -13.81 8.11
N ILE A 280 2.26 -12.68 7.53
CA ILE A 280 1.87 -12.25 6.18
C ILE A 280 3.16 -11.91 5.42
N GLY A 281 3.37 -12.56 4.27
CA GLY A 281 4.57 -12.52 3.44
C GLY A 281 4.70 -11.25 2.59
N GLY A 282 4.43 -10.10 3.20
CA GLY A 282 4.43 -8.78 2.57
C GLY A 282 3.03 -8.33 2.14
N GLY A 283 2.81 -7.01 2.14
CA GLY A 283 1.55 -6.40 1.72
C GLY A 283 1.77 -5.14 0.89
N PHE A 284 2.62 -4.22 1.37
CA PHE A 284 3.07 -3.02 0.66
C PHE A 284 1.98 -2.05 0.21
N GLY A 285 0.71 -2.24 0.60
CA GLY A 285 -0.41 -1.39 0.24
C GLY A 285 -1.57 -2.15 -0.44
N PRO A 286 -1.34 -2.97 -1.48
CA PRO A 286 -2.40 -3.74 -2.14
C PRO A 286 -3.27 -4.59 -1.18
N LYS A 287 -2.67 -5.26 -0.20
CA LYS A 287 -3.42 -6.04 0.81
C LYS A 287 -4.22 -5.18 1.80
N ALA A 288 -4.21 -3.85 1.69
CA ALA A 288 -5.11 -2.96 2.45
C ALA A 288 -6.42 -2.65 1.72
N GLN A 289 -6.59 -3.15 0.50
CA GLN A 289 -7.81 -2.97 -0.29
C GLN A 289 -8.81 -4.09 -0.01
N PHE A 290 -10.05 -3.84 -0.42
CA PHE A 290 -11.13 -4.81 -0.42
C PHE A 290 -11.47 -5.14 -1.88
N TYR A 291 -11.25 -6.40 -2.25
CA TYR A 291 -11.46 -6.91 -3.60
C TYR A 291 -12.74 -7.76 -3.67
N GLY A 292 -13.01 -8.30 -4.85
CA GLY A 292 -14.17 -9.17 -5.06
C GLY A 292 -13.98 -10.52 -4.36
N GLU A 293 -12.74 -11.01 -4.27
CA GLU A 293 -12.45 -12.31 -3.69
C GLU A 293 -12.79 -12.39 -2.19
N GLU A 294 -12.59 -11.31 -1.43
CA GLU A 294 -13.03 -11.24 -0.03
C GLU A 294 -14.56 -11.32 0.10
N VAL A 295 -15.33 -10.98 -0.94
CA VAL A 295 -16.80 -11.14 -0.97
C VAL A 295 -17.21 -12.52 -1.45
N LEU A 296 -16.52 -13.06 -2.45
CA LEU A 296 -16.90 -14.30 -3.12
C LEU A 296 -16.62 -15.52 -2.23
N ILE A 297 -15.39 -15.63 -1.71
CA ILE A 297 -14.95 -16.84 -1.01
C ILE A 297 -15.75 -17.12 0.27
N PRO A 298 -16.00 -16.14 1.16
CA PRO A 298 -16.79 -16.39 2.35
C PRO A 298 -18.27 -16.67 2.04
N TRP A 299 -18.82 -16.06 0.99
CA TRP A 299 -20.18 -16.34 0.57
C TRP A 299 -20.31 -17.77 0.02
N ILE A 300 -19.38 -18.21 -0.82
CA ILE A 300 -19.32 -19.58 -1.35
C ILE A 300 -19.22 -20.59 -0.19
N ALA A 301 -18.37 -20.35 0.80
CA ALA A 301 -18.26 -21.22 1.97
C ALA A 301 -19.59 -21.38 2.73
N MET A 302 -20.38 -20.31 2.83
CA MET A 302 -21.74 -20.37 3.39
C MET A 302 -22.71 -21.17 2.51
N GLN A 303 -22.66 -20.98 1.18
CA GLN A 303 -23.54 -21.72 0.25
C GLN A 303 -23.27 -23.23 0.29
N LEU A 304 -21.99 -23.60 0.27
CA LEU A 304 -21.56 -25.00 0.28
C LEU A 304 -21.63 -25.65 1.68
N LYS A 305 -21.74 -24.84 2.74
CA LYS A 305 -21.65 -25.27 4.14
C LYS A 305 -20.38 -26.08 4.41
N HIS A 306 -19.30 -25.67 3.75
CA HIS A 306 -18.00 -26.34 3.79
C HIS A 306 -16.90 -25.26 3.76
N PRO A 307 -15.77 -25.46 4.45
CA PRO A 307 -14.63 -24.55 4.32
C PRO A 307 -14.17 -24.43 2.87
N VAL A 308 -13.89 -23.20 2.44
CA VAL A 308 -13.35 -22.90 1.11
C VAL A 308 -12.14 -22.00 1.25
N LYS A 309 -11.07 -22.27 0.49
CA LYS A 309 -9.90 -21.40 0.37
C LYS A 309 -9.60 -21.04 -1.08
N TRP A 310 -9.10 -19.83 -1.28
CA TRP A 310 -8.51 -19.36 -2.52
C TRP A 310 -7.15 -18.76 -2.22
N ILE A 311 -6.14 -19.26 -2.92
CA ILE A 311 -4.76 -18.78 -2.86
C ILE A 311 -4.42 -18.22 -4.23
N GLU A 312 -4.11 -16.93 -4.30
CA GLU A 312 -3.73 -16.29 -5.55
C GLU A 312 -2.39 -16.82 -6.05
N ASP A 313 -2.28 -17.15 -7.33
CA ASP A 313 -0.98 -17.47 -7.92
C ASP A 313 -0.21 -16.20 -8.35
N ARG A 314 1.05 -16.35 -8.78
CA ARG A 314 1.85 -15.18 -9.16
C ARG A 314 1.36 -14.49 -10.43
N TRP A 315 0.91 -15.25 -11.41
CA TRP A 315 0.40 -14.68 -12.67
C TRP A 315 -0.89 -13.91 -12.41
N GLU A 316 -1.79 -14.49 -11.63
CA GLU A 316 -3.02 -13.87 -11.15
C GLU A 316 -2.71 -12.55 -10.44
N ASN A 317 -1.74 -12.55 -9.51
CA ASN A 317 -1.30 -11.33 -8.82
C ASN A 317 -0.85 -10.20 -9.76
N PHE A 318 -0.20 -10.50 -10.89
CA PHE A 318 0.24 -9.49 -11.85
C PHE A 318 -0.91 -8.83 -12.61
N ILE A 319 -2.05 -9.49 -12.77
CA ILE A 319 -3.16 -8.97 -13.58
C ILE A 319 -4.34 -8.48 -12.74
N SER A 320 -4.47 -8.92 -11.48
CA SER A 320 -5.63 -8.57 -10.64
C SER A 320 -5.32 -7.78 -9.38
N ALA A 321 -4.08 -7.82 -8.87
CA ALA A 321 -3.74 -7.00 -7.72
C ALA A 321 -3.65 -5.53 -8.12
N THR A 322 -4.18 -4.64 -7.29
CA THR A 322 -4.08 -3.20 -7.53
C THR A 322 -2.62 -2.75 -7.61
N MET A 323 -2.36 -1.82 -8.52
CA MET A 323 -1.03 -1.25 -8.76
C MET A 323 -1.03 0.26 -8.49
N GLU A 324 0.13 0.91 -8.58
CA GLU A 324 0.24 2.36 -8.44
C GLU A 324 1.24 2.94 -9.46
N ARG A 325 1.67 4.18 -9.21
CA ARG A 325 2.77 4.93 -9.82
C ARG A 325 2.49 5.62 -11.15
N SER A 326 1.58 5.11 -11.98
CA SER A 326 1.22 5.72 -13.27
C SER A 326 0.71 7.16 -13.12
N GLN A 327 1.63 8.11 -13.26
CA GLN A 327 1.35 9.54 -13.29
C GLN A 327 2.26 10.23 -14.29
N THR A 328 1.72 11.22 -14.99
CA THR A 328 2.47 12.10 -15.89
C THR A 328 2.36 13.52 -15.34
N HIS A 329 3.50 14.12 -15.00
CA HIS A 329 3.60 15.45 -14.41
C HIS A 329 4.10 16.45 -15.45
N HIS A 330 3.44 17.59 -15.57
CA HIS A 330 3.87 18.72 -16.38
C HIS A 330 4.24 19.87 -15.44
N VAL A 331 5.53 19.97 -15.15
CA VAL A 331 6.04 20.86 -14.09
C VAL A 331 6.63 22.11 -14.70
N GLU A 332 6.23 23.27 -14.19
CA GLU A 332 6.86 24.57 -14.41
C GLU A 332 7.39 25.10 -13.07
N VAL A 333 8.66 25.51 -13.03
CA VAL A 333 9.26 26.12 -11.84
C VAL A 333 9.86 27.48 -12.20
N GLY A 334 9.54 28.49 -11.41
CA GLY A 334 10.10 29.83 -11.50
C GLY A 334 11.04 30.11 -10.33
N PHE A 335 12.22 30.66 -10.60
CA PHE A 335 13.26 30.92 -9.60
C PHE A 335 14.13 32.12 -9.96
N ASP A 336 14.86 32.65 -8.97
CA ASP A 336 15.77 33.78 -9.12
C ASP A 336 17.21 33.37 -9.51
N ASP A 337 18.11 34.34 -9.67
CA ASP A 337 19.52 34.10 -10.02
C ASP A 337 20.28 33.31 -8.95
N ASP A 338 19.79 33.32 -7.71
CA ASP A 338 20.33 32.55 -6.59
C ASP A 338 19.65 31.17 -6.45
N GLY A 339 18.71 30.82 -7.32
CA GLY A 339 17.99 29.54 -7.27
C GLY A 339 16.94 29.45 -6.18
N HIS A 340 16.48 30.57 -5.59
CA HIS A 340 15.32 30.56 -4.70
C HIS A 340 14.04 30.35 -5.51
N LEU A 341 13.19 29.45 -5.04
CA LEU A 341 11.92 29.10 -5.65
C LEU A 341 10.91 30.22 -5.43
N LEU A 342 10.36 30.74 -6.52
CA LEU A 342 9.32 31.76 -6.51
C LEU A 342 7.94 31.15 -6.77
N VAL A 343 7.88 30.11 -7.60
CA VAL A 343 6.65 29.44 -7.98
C VAL A 343 6.90 28.00 -8.43
N LEU A 344 5.98 27.10 -8.04
CA LEU A 344 5.88 25.74 -8.55
C LEU A 344 4.48 25.50 -9.10
N LYS A 345 4.39 25.13 -10.38
CA LYS A 345 3.15 24.71 -11.02
C LYS A 345 3.30 23.30 -11.55
N ASP A 346 2.36 22.44 -11.22
CA ASP A 346 2.28 21.08 -11.73
C ASP A 346 0.85 20.75 -12.12
N VAL A 347 0.67 20.35 -13.38
CA VAL A 347 -0.55 19.73 -13.88
C VAL A 347 -0.21 18.28 -14.14
N PHE A 348 -0.84 17.35 -13.43
CA PHE A 348 -0.54 15.94 -13.57
C PHE A 348 -1.76 15.07 -13.82
N GLU A 349 -1.53 14.08 -14.69
CA GLU A 349 -2.48 13.06 -15.06
C GLU A 349 -2.32 11.85 -14.15
N HIS A 350 -3.44 11.28 -13.68
CA HIS A 350 -3.44 10.07 -12.85
C HIS A 350 -4.35 8.99 -13.40
N ASP A 351 -3.76 7.82 -13.64
CA ASP A 351 -4.45 6.63 -14.09
C ASP A 351 -5.17 5.91 -12.92
N GLN A 352 -6.50 5.89 -12.93
CA GLN A 352 -7.30 5.16 -11.93
C GLN A 352 -7.45 3.67 -12.20
N GLY A 353 -7.09 3.20 -13.39
CA GLY A 353 -7.56 1.92 -13.92
C GLY A 353 -9.07 1.94 -14.19
N ALA A 354 -9.66 0.76 -14.29
CA ALA A 354 -11.06 0.60 -14.68
C ALA A 354 -12.06 1.11 -13.63
N TYR A 355 -11.66 1.16 -12.35
CA TYR A 355 -12.55 1.57 -11.25
C TYR A 355 -11.79 2.39 -10.21
N CYS A 356 -12.48 3.32 -9.55
CA CYS A 356 -11.89 4.12 -8.48
C CYS A 356 -12.04 3.39 -7.14
N VAL A 357 -10.95 2.82 -6.61
CA VAL A 357 -10.92 2.25 -5.25
C VAL A 357 -10.57 3.31 -4.19
N GLY A 358 -10.18 4.49 -4.63
CA GLY A 358 -10.03 5.69 -3.81
C GLY A 358 -9.09 6.74 -4.41
N LEU A 359 -9.27 8.00 -4.00
CA LEU A 359 -8.50 9.14 -4.51
C LEU A 359 -7.28 9.48 -3.65
N GLN A 360 -6.87 8.59 -2.75
CA GLN A 360 -5.86 8.92 -1.75
C GLN A 360 -4.47 9.10 -2.37
N VAL A 361 -4.11 8.28 -3.36
CA VAL A 361 -2.84 8.38 -4.09
C VAL A 361 -2.68 9.75 -4.78
N PRO A 362 -3.59 10.18 -5.68
CA PRO A 362 -3.40 11.44 -6.38
C PRO A 362 -3.54 12.66 -5.44
N THR A 363 -4.42 12.62 -4.43
CA THR A 363 -4.54 13.74 -3.48
C THR A 363 -3.32 13.90 -2.56
N ILE A 364 -2.63 12.80 -2.20
CA ILE A 364 -1.32 12.88 -1.54
C ILE A 364 -0.28 13.48 -2.48
N THR A 365 -0.27 13.08 -3.74
CA THR A 365 0.65 13.65 -4.74
C THR A 365 0.51 15.17 -4.78
N MET A 366 -0.72 15.68 -4.94
CA MET A 366 -0.99 17.13 -4.98
C MET A 366 -0.44 17.87 -3.76
N SER A 367 -0.70 17.32 -2.57
CA SER A 367 -0.41 18.00 -1.31
C SER A 367 1.05 17.87 -0.86
N THR A 368 1.78 16.87 -1.35
CA THR A 368 3.19 16.63 -0.95
C THR A 368 4.22 17.09 -1.97
N LEU A 369 3.76 17.55 -3.15
CA LEU A 369 4.59 18.10 -4.22
C LEU A 369 5.62 19.14 -3.75
N PRO A 370 5.30 20.12 -2.88
CA PRO A 370 6.28 21.14 -2.47
C PRO A 370 7.49 20.60 -1.69
N GLY A 371 7.40 19.38 -1.15
CA GLY A 371 8.48 18.78 -0.37
C GLY A 371 8.86 19.61 0.86
N PRO A 372 10.14 19.62 1.27
CA PRO A 372 10.65 20.37 2.42
C PRO A 372 11.00 21.84 2.13
N TYR A 373 10.55 22.39 1.01
CA TYR A 373 11.01 23.69 0.51
C TYR A 373 10.04 24.84 0.80
N VAL A 374 10.59 26.05 0.91
CA VAL A 374 9.84 27.31 0.97
C VAL A 374 9.46 27.71 -0.45
N ILE A 375 8.17 27.63 -0.78
CA ILE A 375 7.65 27.99 -2.11
C ILE A 375 6.45 28.93 -1.93
N PRO A 376 6.58 30.23 -2.21
CA PRO A 376 5.53 31.20 -1.93
C PRO A 376 4.26 31.01 -2.77
N ASN A 377 4.40 30.51 -4.00
CA ASN A 377 3.29 30.33 -4.94
C ASN A 377 3.26 28.90 -5.46
N ILE A 378 2.14 28.20 -5.27
CA ILE A 378 1.99 26.81 -5.67
C ILE A 378 0.70 26.65 -6.47
N HIS A 379 0.78 25.95 -7.60
CA HIS A 379 -0.37 25.45 -8.35
C HIS A 379 -0.22 23.93 -8.50
N SER A 380 -1.14 23.16 -7.94
CA SER A 380 -1.18 21.70 -8.13
C SER A 380 -2.54 21.29 -8.66
N GLU A 381 -2.55 20.71 -9.86
CA GLU A 381 -3.75 20.33 -10.60
C GLU A 381 -3.71 18.85 -10.95
N LEU A 382 -4.76 18.13 -10.55
CA LEU A 382 -4.96 16.71 -10.80
C LEU A 382 -6.03 16.52 -11.87
N ILE A 383 -5.69 15.82 -12.94
CA ILE A 383 -6.64 15.27 -13.90
C ILE A 383 -6.58 13.74 -13.78
N SER A 384 -7.59 13.13 -13.17
CA SER A 384 -7.64 11.68 -13.02
C SER A 384 -8.66 11.06 -13.95
N CYS A 385 -8.30 9.98 -14.65
CA CYS A 385 -9.18 9.31 -15.60
C CYS A 385 -9.22 7.80 -15.39
N TYR A 386 -10.31 7.19 -15.90
CA TYR A 386 -10.47 5.76 -16.04
C TYR A 386 -9.75 5.26 -17.28
N THR A 387 -9.20 4.06 -17.18
CA THR A 387 -8.48 3.33 -18.26
C THR A 387 -8.83 1.84 -18.17
N ASN A 388 -8.63 1.07 -19.23
CA ASN A 388 -8.91 -0.37 -19.30
C ASN A 388 -7.79 -1.25 -18.72
N ILE A 389 -7.25 -0.84 -17.57
CA ILE A 389 -6.23 -1.60 -16.83
C ILE A 389 -6.68 -1.81 -15.38
N VAL A 390 -6.03 -2.73 -14.66
CA VAL A 390 -6.36 -3.04 -13.25
C VAL A 390 -6.48 -1.75 -12.42
N PRO A 391 -7.40 -1.63 -11.45
CA PRO A 391 -7.53 -0.42 -10.63
C PRO A 391 -6.25 0.01 -9.90
N THR A 392 -6.07 1.31 -9.75
CA THR A 392 -4.95 1.89 -9.01
C THR A 392 -5.26 2.00 -7.53
N SER A 393 -4.32 1.61 -6.68
CA SER A 393 -4.40 1.84 -5.24
C SER A 393 -3.06 2.11 -4.60
N SER A 394 -3.05 2.37 -3.30
CA SER A 394 -1.83 2.68 -2.54
C SER A 394 -0.79 1.55 -2.65
N LEU A 395 0.40 1.89 -3.13
CA LEU A 395 1.64 1.16 -2.92
C LEU A 395 2.52 1.98 -1.95
N ARG A 396 3.47 1.35 -1.25
CA ARG A 396 4.30 1.98 -0.21
C ARG A 396 4.79 3.38 -0.60
N GLY A 397 4.34 4.41 0.11
CA GLY A 397 4.63 5.81 -0.19
C GLY A 397 3.44 6.58 -0.76
N ALA A 398 2.54 5.93 -1.52
CA ALA A 398 1.25 6.41 -2.02
C ALA A 398 1.27 7.86 -2.54
N GLY A 399 1.53 8.06 -3.82
CA GLY A 399 1.57 9.36 -4.48
C GLY A 399 2.83 10.19 -4.18
N ARG A 400 3.37 10.11 -2.95
CA ARG A 400 4.56 10.86 -2.55
C ARG A 400 5.77 10.56 -3.43
N PRO A 401 6.08 9.30 -3.80
CA PRO A 401 7.22 9.04 -4.69
C PRO A 401 7.11 9.77 -6.03
N GLN A 402 5.91 9.91 -6.59
CA GLN A 402 5.67 10.65 -7.82
C GLN A 402 5.93 12.15 -7.64
N ALA A 403 5.36 12.74 -6.58
CA ALA A 403 5.62 14.11 -6.17
C ALA A 403 7.12 14.40 -5.93
N VAL A 404 7.82 13.50 -5.23
CA VAL A 404 9.26 13.62 -4.95
C VAL A 404 10.07 13.51 -6.24
N VAL A 405 9.73 12.61 -7.16
CA VAL A 405 10.39 12.55 -8.47
C VAL A 405 10.20 13.86 -9.22
N ALA A 406 8.98 14.39 -9.31
CA ALA A 406 8.71 15.65 -9.98
C ALA A 406 9.52 16.81 -9.35
N MET A 407 9.43 16.98 -8.04
CA MET A 407 10.08 18.10 -7.33
C MET A 407 11.61 17.97 -7.32
N GLU A 408 12.16 16.82 -6.92
CA GLU A 408 13.62 16.67 -6.78
C GLU A 408 14.34 16.66 -8.12
N ARG A 409 13.68 16.21 -9.20
CA ARG A 409 14.22 16.38 -10.54
C ARG A 409 14.27 17.84 -10.95
N MET A 410 13.25 18.65 -10.63
CA MET A 410 13.32 20.09 -10.87
C MET A 410 14.42 20.77 -10.06
N MET A 411 14.65 20.37 -8.81
CA MET A 411 15.77 20.89 -8.01
C MET A 411 17.13 20.63 -8.67
N ASP A 412 17.33 19.43 -9.23
CA ASP A 412 18.55 19.13 -9.99
C ASP A 412 18.65 19.94 -11.30
N ARG A 413 17.53 20.18 -11.99
CA ARG A 413 17.50 20.98 -13.23
C ARG A 413 17.80 22.46 -12.98
N ILE A 414 17.34 23.01 -11.86
CA ILE A 414 17.72 24.37 -11.42
C ILE A 414 19.23 24.44 -11.16
N ALA A 415 19.78 23.45 -10.45
CA ALA A 415 21.21 23.38 -10.18
C ALA A 415 22.04 23.31 -11.47
N GLU A 416 21.60 22.49 -12.42
CA GLU A 416 22.23 22.39 -13.75
C GLU A 416 22.16 23.72 -14.52
N HIS A 417 21.00 24.38 -14.53
CA HIS A 417 20.79 25.66 -15.21
C HIS A 417 21.68 26.78 -14.65
N LEU A 418 21.84 26.84 -13.33
CA LEU A 418 22.65 27.87 -12.65
C LEU A 418 24.13 27.48 -12.51
N GLY A 419 24.51 26.25 -12.84
CA GLY A 419 25.86 25.74 -12.61
C GLY A 419 26.21 25.61 -11.11
N LEU A 420 25.22 25.35 -10.27
CA LEU A 420 25.36 25.17 -8.82
C LEU A 420 25.42 23.68 -8.45
N GLU A 421 26.00 23.38 -7.29
CA GLU A 421 25.92 22.03 -6.71
C GLU A 421 24.46 21.72 -6.32
N PRO A 422 23.88 20.57 -6.70
CA PRO A 422 22.49 20.22 -6.36
C PRO A 422 22.12 20.32 -4.87
N ALA A 423 23.07 20.10 -3.97
CA ALA A 423 22.86 20.27 -2.54
C ALA A 423 22.68 21.76 -2.13
N GLU A 424 23.38 22.67 -2.82
CA GLU A 424 23.33 24.11 -2.54
C GLU A 424 21.95 24.68 -2.88
N VAL A 425 21.40 24.34 -4.05
CA VAL A 425 20.04 24.78 -4.45
C VAL A 425 18.99 24.30 -3.44
N ARG A 426 19.11 23.06 -2.97
CA ARG A 426 18.23 22.56 -1.91
C ARG A 426 18.40 23.38 -0.63
N SER A 427 19.63 23.57 -0.16
CA SER A 427 19.93 24.31 1.07
C SER A 427 19.31 25.72 1.08
N ARG A 428 19.37 26.44 -0.04
CA ARG A 428 18.78 27.79 -0.19
C ARG A 428 17.27 27.83 -0.03
N ASN A 429 16.61 26.72 -0.32
CA ASN A 429 15.15 26.64 -0.34
C ASN A 429 14.56 25.93 0.88
N LEU A 430 15.36 25.43 1.82
CA LEU A 430 14.81 24.65 2.93
C LEU A 430 14.04 25.50 3.93
N ILE A 431 12.95 24.91 4.42
CA ILE A 431 12.25 25.41 5.61
C ILE A 431 13.22 25.39 6.79
N GLN A 432 13.39 26.54 7.42
CA GLN A 432 14.31 26.76 8.53
C GLN A 432 13.68 26.30 9.87
N PRO A 433 14.50 25.88 10.85
CA PRO A 433 13.99 25.38 12.14
C PRO A 433 13.10 26.37 12.91
N ASP A 434 13.32 27.67 12.73
CA ASP A 434 12.56 28.76 13.37
C ASP A 434 11.25 29.10 12.63
N GLN A 435 10.97 28.48 11.49
CA GLN A 435 9.74 28.65 10.72
C GLN A 435 8.65 27.62 11.07
N PHE A 436 8.95 26.63 11.92
CA PHE A 436 7.96 25.64 12.35
C PHE A 436 7.06 26.17 13.49
N PRO A 437 5.77 25.80 13.51
CA PRO A 437 5.05 25.01 12.50
C PRO A 437 4.88 25.78 11.19
N TYR A 438 5.16 25.12 10.06
CA TYR A 438 5.19 25.74 8.73
C TYR A 438 3.91 25.44 7.95
N ALA A 439 3.14 26.48 7.61
CA ALA A 439 1.94 26.35 6.78
C ALA A 439 2.31 26.31 5.30
N VAL A 440 2.01 25.19 4.63
CA VAL A 440 2.35 24.98 3.20
C VAL A 440 1.38 25.73 2.26
N GLY A 441 0.20 26.12 2.77
CA GLY A 441 -0.83 26.79 1.98
C GLY A 441 -1.71 25.85 1.14
N LEU A 442 -1.51 24.53 1.27
CA LEU A 442 -2.32 23.49 0.63
C LEU A 442 -3.23 22.79 1.65
N THR A 443 -4.13 21.94 1.17
CA THR A 443 -4.99 21.06 1.99
C THR A 443 -4.49 19.63 1.89
N PHE A 444 -4.31 18.96 3.04
CA PHE A 444 -3.93 17.55 3.07
C PHE A 444 -5.12 16.63 2.73
N ARG A 445 -4.83 15.35 2.49
CA ARG A 445 -5.84 14.35 2.05
C ARG A 445 -7.01 14.13 3.02
N ASP A 446 -6.90 14.57 4.27
CA ASP A 446 -7.95 14.51 5.29
C ASP A 446 -8.85 15.76 5.31
N GLY A 447 -8.60 16.73 4.41
CA GLY A 447 -9.34 17.98 4.31
C GLY A 447 -8.84 19.09 5.23
N SER A 448 -7.80 18.85 6.03
CA SER A 448 -7.22 19.86 6.92
C SER A 448 -6.14 20.69 6.23
N PRO A 449 -5.91 21.95 6.64
CA PRO A 449 -4.76 22.73 6.16
C PRO A 449 -3.45 21.98 6.41
N LEU A 450 -2.63 21.84 5.37
CA LEU A 450 -1.34 21.16 5.45
C LEU A 450 -0.33 22.03 6.18
N THR A 451 0.06 21.57 7.36
CA THR A 451 1.07 22.21 8.21
C THR A 451 2.14 21.17 8.57
N TYR A 452 3.41 21.53 8.39
CA TYR A 452 4.51 20.75 8.92
C TYR A 452 4.75 21.16 10.37
N ASP A 453 4.76 20.17 11.25
CA ASP A 453 4.73 20.37 12.70
C ASP A 453 6.10 20.76 13.27
N SER A 454 7.16 20.09 12.84
CA SER A 454 8.53 20.32 13.31
C SER A 454 9.58 19.80 12.33
N GLY A 455 10.82 20.27 12.45
CA GLY A 455 11.93 19.75 11.67
C GLY A 455 13.21 20.56 11.80
N ASN A 456 14.33 19.94 11.40
CA ASN A 456 15.59 20.64 11.15
C ASN A 456 16.19 20.11 9.85
N TYR A 457 15.59 20.54 8.74
CA TYR A 457 15.94 20.05 7.41
C TYR A 457 17.35 20.45 6.97
N PRO A 458 17.87 21.67 7.29
CA PRO A 458 19.26 22.02 7.01
C PRO A 458 20.25 21.08 7.70
N ALA A 459 20.04 20.76 8.98
CA ALA A 459 20.91 19.82 9.70
C ALA A 459 20.83 18.40 9.13
N LEU A 460 19.65 17.97 8.66
CA LEU A 460 19.48 16.69 7.98
C LEU A 460 20.31 16.63 6.70
N LEU A 461 20.21 17.64 5.83
CA LEU A 461 20.98 17.71 4.59
C LEU A 461 22.47 17.71 4.89
N GLN A 462 22.93 18.59 5.80
CA GLN A 462 24.34 18.68 6.18
C GLN A 462 24.88 17.35 6.70
N GLY A 463 24.16 16.67 7.59
CA GLY A 463 24.57 15.37 8.13
C GLY A 463 24.65 14.27 7.06
N VAL A 464 23.84 14.33 6.00
CA VAL A 464 23.93 13.42 4.85
C VAL A 464 25.18 13.72 4.02
N LEU A 465 25.43 14.99 3.70
CA LEU A 465 26.60 15.41 2.89
C LEU A 465 27.93 15.08 3.57
N GLU A 466 28.01 15.25 4.89
CA GLU A 466 29.19 14.88 5.69
C GLU A 466 29.46 13.38 5.64
N ARG A 467 28.41 12.55 5.76
CA ARG A 467 28.53 11.08 5.71
C ARG A 467 28.90 10.55 4.34
N ILE A 468 28.48 11.23 3.28
CA ILE A 468 28.87 10.93 1.90
C ILE A 468 30.32 11.36 1.64
N ASN A 469 30.82 12.35 2.38
CA ASN A 469 32.03 13.10 2.05
C ASN A 469 31.97 13.64 0.61
N LEU A 470 31.03 14.57 0.37
CA LEU A 470 30.71 15.06 -0.98
C LEU A 470 31.95 15.48 -1.80
N ALA A 471 32.92 16.15 -1.17
CA ALA A 471 34.14 16.59 -1.86
C ALA A 471 34.99 15.42 -2.35
N GLU A 472 35.15 14.38 -1.52
CA GLU A 472 35.84 13.14 -1.90
C GLU A 472 35.08 12.42 -3.03
N PHE A 473 33.77 12.29 -2.91
CA PHE A 473 32.95 11.68 -3.96
C PHE A 473 33.06 12.42 -5.30
N ARG A 474 33.08 13.76 -5.30
CA ARG A 474 33.26 14.55 -6.54
C ARG A 474 34.64 14.33 -7.16
N ALA A 475 35.69 14.17 -6.35
CA ALA A 475 37.00 13.79 -6.85
C ALA A 475 37.00 12.38 -7.48
N GLU A 476 36.37 11.40 -6.82
CA GLU A 476 36.20 10.05 -7.36
C GLU A 476 35.41 10.04 -8.67
N GLN A 477 34.37 10.87 -8.78
CA GLN A 477 33.55 11.01 -9.97
C GLN A 477 34.37 11.50 -11.18
N ILE A 478 35.25 12.49 -10.98
CA ILE A 478 36.15 13.01 -12.02
C ILE A 478 37.12 11.93 -12.50
N GLU A 479 37.74 11.20 -11.57
CA GLU A 479 38.67 10.12 -11.90
C GLU A 479 37.97 8.94 -12.59
N ALA A 480 36.79 8.55 -12.13
CA ALA A 480 35.95 7.53 -12.78
C ALA A 480 35.64 7.91 -14.23
N HIS A 481 35.29 9.18 -14.47
CA HIS A 481 34.97 9.68 -15.81
C HIS A 481 36.18 9.63 -16.75
N LYS A 482 37.38 10.01 -16.27
CA LYS A 482 38.64 9.84 -17.04
C LYS A 482 38.91 8.37 -17.40
N GLY A 483 38.51 7.45 -16.52
CA GLY A 483 38.58 6.01 -16.73
C GLY A 483 37.44 5.39 -17.54
N GLY A 484 36.55 6.20 -18.14
CA GLY A 484 35.42 5.74 -18.95
C GLY A 484 34.22 5.20 -18.16
N LYS A 485 34.12 5.52 -16.86
CA LYS A 485 32.98 5.15 -16.00
C LYS A 485 32.17 6.39 -15.61
N PHE A 486 30.85 6.31 -15.76
CA PHE A 486 29.93 7.37 -15.33
C PHE A 486 29.41 7.08 -13.92
N LEU A 487 30.04 7.68 -12.91
CA LEU A 487 29.58 7.65 -11.53
C LEU A 487 28.59 8.80 -11.32
N GLY A 488 27.44 8.54 -10.69
CA GLY A 488 26.40 9.54 -10.43
C GLY A 488 26.05 9.64 -8.94
N LEU A 489 25.73 10.85 -8.49
CA LEU A 489 25.16 11.12 -7.17
C LEU A 489 23.80 11.76 -7.34
N GLY A 490 22.77 11.14 -6.79
CA GLY A 490 21.44 11.72 -6.67
C GLY A 490 21.15 12.07 -5.22
N LEU A 491 20.54 13.23 -4.99
CA LEU A 491 20.00 13.64 -3.71
C LEU A 491 18.50 13.79 -3.83
N ALA A 492 17.76 13.32 -2.83
CA ALA A 492 16.32 13.48 -2.77
C ALA A 492 15.90 13.80 -1.34
N MET A 493 15.17 14.90 -1.15
CA MET A 493 14.58 15.25 0.12
C MET A 493 13.05 15.17 0.03
N PHE A 494 12.42 14.71 1.10
CA PHE A 494 10.97 14.54 1.14
C PHE A 494 10.45 14.72 2.55
N VAL A 495 9.17 15.03 2.66
CA VAL A 495 8.42 15.08 3.92
C VAL A 495 7.30 14.04 3.83
N GLU A 496 7.18 13.18 4.85
CA GLU A 496 6.12 12.19 4.92
C GLU A 496 5.15 12.52 6.04
N GLY A 497 3.91 12.86 5.69
CA GLY A 497 2.81 12.87 6.67
C GLY A 497 2.53 11.44 7.16
N THR A 498 2.75 11.20 8.45
CA THR A 498 2.54 9.90 9.13
C THR A 498 1.44 10.01 10.19
N GLY A 499 1.14 8.90 10.89
CA GLY A 499 0.24 8.94 12.04
C GLY A 499 -1.22 9.30 11.75
N ILE A 500 -1.66 9.17 10.49
CA ILE A 500 -3.03 9.55 10.11
C ILE A 500 -4.06 8.81 10.98
N GLY A 501 -4.99 9.60 11.53
CA GLY A 501 -6.04 9.13 12.44
C GLY A 501 -7.10 8.24 11.77
N PRO A 502 -8.30 8.12 12.37
CA PRO A 502 -8.71 8.76 13.62
C PRO A 502 -8.15 8.06 14.88
N TYR A 503 -7.96 6.75 14.87
CA TYR A 503 -7.52 5.99 16.04
C TYR A 503 -6.81 4.68 15.66
N GLU A 504 -6.12 4.06 16.62
CA GLU A 504 -5.80 2.63 16.58
C GLU A 504 -5.99 2.05 17.97
N GLY A 505 -6.57 0.86 18.05
CA GLY A 505 -6.93 0.23 19.32
C GLY A 505 -5.81 -0.64 19.89
N ALA A 506 -5.67 -0.63 21.21
CA ALA A 506 -4.87 -1.60 21.96
C ALA A 506 -5.61 -2.06 23.22
N ARG A 507 -5.47 -3.34 23.57
CA ARG A 507 -5.95 -3.91 24.83
C ARG A 507 -4.79 -4.55 25.57
N VAL A 508 -4.60 -4.18 26.82
CA VAL A 508 -3.56 -4.75 27.69
C VAL A 508 -4.21 -5.47 28.87
N ARG A 509 -3.75 -6.68 29.17
CA ARG A 509 -4.30 -7.53 30.24
C ARG A 509 -3.17 -8.18 31.04
N LEU A 510 -3.26 -8.12 32.36
CA LEU A 510 -2.51 -8.99 33.26
C LEU A 510 -3.19 -10.37 33.32
N THR A 511 -2.43 -11.44 33.11
CA THR A 511 -2.90 -12.81 33.27
C THR A 511 -2.75 -13.27 34.72
N ASN A 512 -3.45 -14.34 35.09
CA ASN A 512 -3.34 -14.93 36.43
C ASN A 512 -1.94 -15.48 36.74
N THR A 513 -1.07 -15.62 35.73
CA THR A 513 0.32 -16.06 35.87
C THR A 513 1.30 -14.89 35.97
N GLY A 514 0.81 -13.64 36.07
CA GLY A 514 1.65 -12.45 36.11
C GLY A 514 2.25 -12.04 34.76
N ARG A 515 1.78 -12.60 33.64
CA ARG A 515 2.21 -12.21 32.28
C ARG A 515 1.32 -11.09 31.75
N ILE A 516 1.84 -10.31 30.82
CA ILE A 516 1.14 -9.21 30.17
C ILE A 516 0.79 -9.60 28.74
N MET A 517 -0.49 -9.54 28.40
CA MET A 517 -0.99 -9.75 27.05
C MET A 517 -1.36 -8.42 26.42
N VAL A 518 -0.72 -8.08 25.30
CA VAL A 518 -1.06 -6.93 24.47
C VAL A 518 -1.79 -7.43 23.22
N SER A 519 -2.99 -6.96 22.98
CA SER A 519 -3.75 -7.22 21.76
C SER A 519 -3.85 -5.95 20.92
N LEU A 520 -3.51 -6.06 19.64
CA LEU A 520 -3.56 -4.98 18.65
C LEU A 520 -4.61 -5.28 17.59
N ALA A 521 -5.27 -4.25 17.10
CA ALA A 521 -6.19 -4.41 15.97
C ALA A 521 -5.45 -4.51 14.64
N ALA A 522 -4.39 -3.71 14.48
CA ALA A 522 -3.54 -3.72 13.30
C ALA A 522 -2.71 -5.01 13.18
N SER A 523 -2.63 -5.58 11.98
CA SER A 523 -1.82 -6.77 11.67
C SER A 523 -0.51 -6.37 10.95
N PRO A 524 0.65 -6.99 11.23
CA PRO A 524 1.89 -6.75 10.50
C PRO A 524 1.98 -7.59 9.20
N GLN A 525 2.81 -7.13 8.28
CA GLN A 525 3.26 -7.82 7.07
C GLN A 525 4.79 -7.88 7.06
N GLY A 526 5.36 -8.12 8.25
CA GLY A 526 6.79 -8.20 8.49
C GLY A 526 7.43 -6.99 9.18
N GLN A 527 6.69 -5.97 9.63
CA GLN A 527 7.25 -4.73 10.20
C GLN A 527 7.65 -4.79 11.69
N GLY A 528 7.55 -5.94 12.37
CA GLY A 528 8.15 -6.10 13.70
C GLY A 528 7.22 -5.89 14.90
N TYR A 529 5.90 -6.03 14.76
CA TYR A 529 4.94 -5.61 15.79
C TYR A 529 5.10 -6.34 17.11
N GLU A 530 5.39 -7.64 17.09
CA GLU A 530 5.54 -8.43 18.33
C GLU A 530 6.70 -7.92 19.19
N THR A 531 7.74 -7.40 18.54
CA THR A 531 8.90 -6.84 19.21
C THR A 531 8.64 -5.41 19.68
N VAL A 532 8.22 -4.53 18.77
CA VAL A 532 8.05 -3.10 19.04
C VAL A 532 7.02 -2.85 20.15
N TYR A 533 5.86 -3.51 20.10
CA TYR A 533 4.81 -3.29 21.09
C TYR A 533 5.06 -4.01 22.41
N ALA A 534 5.91 -5.04 22.41
CA ALA A 534 6.43 -5.58 23.65
C ALA A 534 7.38 -4.59 24.36
N GLN A 535 8.24 -3.88 23.62
CA GLN A 535 9.11 -2.82 24.18
C GLN A 535 8.27 -1.69 24.78
N VAL A 536 7.27 -1.20 24.05
CA VAL A 536 6.38 -0.12 24.52
C VAL A 536 5.66 -0.52 25.82
N ALA A 537 5.06 -1.72 25.86
CA ALA A 537 4.33 -2.19 27.03
C ALA A 537 5.26 -2.46 28.24
N ALA A 538 6.42 -3.08 28.00
CA ALA A 538 7.39 -3.39 29.05
C ALA A 538 7.89 -2.12 29.74
N ASP A 539 8.22 -1.07 28.98
CA ASP A 539 8.67 0.21 29.54
C ASP A 539 7.54 0.96 30.26
N ALA A 540 6.34 0.97 29.68
CA ALA A 540 5.18 1.61 30.31
C ALA A 540 4.86 0.98 31.69
N ILE A 541 4.94 -0.35 31.79
CA ILE A 541 4.67 -1.08 33.05
C ILE A 541 5.87 -1.03 33.98
N GLY A 542 7.09 -1.06 33.44
CA GLY A 542 8.33 -1.23 34.19
C GLY A 542 8.59 -2.70 34.52
N CYS A 543 8.36 -3.61 33.58
CA CYS A 543 8.56 -5.05 33.75
C CYS A 543 9.58 -5.61 32.75
N ASP A 544 9.97 -6.88 32.94
CA ASP A 544 10.76 -7.58 31.93
C ASP A 544 9.93 -7.79 30.64
N ILE A 545 10.55 -7.56 29.49
CA ILE A 545 9.91 -7.71 28.18
C ILE A 545 9.50 -9.16 27.90
N ASP A 546 10.20 -10.14 28.51
CA ASP A 546 9.88 -11.55 28.39
C ASP A 546 8.55 -11.94 29.06
N LEU A 547 8.04 -11.07 29.95
CA LEU A 547 6.71 -11.23 30.55
C LEU A 547 5.59 -10.74 29.62
N VAL A 548 5.93 -10.01 28.56
CA VAL A 548 4.97 -9.45 27.62
C VAL A 548 4.80 -10.38 26.42
N SER A 549 3.56 -10.62 26.00
CA SER A 549 3.22 -11.27 24.73
C SER A 549 2.30 -10.39 23.92
N VAL A 550 2.51 -10.31 22.61
CA VAL A 550 1.70 -9.50 21.69
C VAL A 550 0.89 -10.42 20.79
N ARG A 551 -0.38 -10.06 20.58
CA ARG A 551 -1.29 -10.70 19.61
C ARG A 551 -1.92 -9.64 18.73
N HIS A 552 -2.25 -10.00 17.50
CA HIS A 552 -2.80 -9.08 16.51
C HIS A 552 -3.67 -9.81 15.49
N GLY A 553 -4.32 -9.05 14.62
CA GLY A 553 -4.94 -9.58 13.40
C GLY A 553 -6.31 -10.23 13.56
N ASP A 554 -6.80 -10.43 14.78
CA ASP A 554 -8.10 -11.09 15.04
C ASP A 554 -9.13 -10.08 15.57
N THR A 555 -10.24 -9.93 14.85
CA THR A 555 -11.31 -8.99 15.22
C THR A 555 -12.04 -9.36 16.52
N SER A 556 -11.85 -10.59 17.05
CA SER A 556 -12.37 -10.99 18.36
C SER A 556 -11.52 -10.51 19.53
N PHE A 557 -10.24 -10.18 19.31
CA PHE A 557 -9.36 -9.69 20.38
C PHE A 557 -9.64 -8.23 20.73
N ILE A 558 -10.07 -7.45 19.75
CA ILE A 558 -10.38 -6.04 19.88
C ILE A 558 -11.46 -5.65 18.86
N PRO A 559 -12.52 -4.92 19.28
CA PRO A 559 -13.68 -4.69 18.42
C PRO A 559 -13.44 -3.69 17.29
N TYR A 560 -12.45 -2.79 17.42
CA TYR A 560 -12.21 -1.71 16.46
C TYR A 560 -10.74 -1.54 16.15
N GLY A 561 -10.45 -1.22 14.89
CA GLY A 561 -9.14 -0.85 14.39
C GLY A 561 -9.22 -0.38 12.94
N GLN A 562 -8.17 0.30 12.50
CA GLN A 562 -8.15 0.83 11.13
C GLN A 562 -7.30 -0.04 10.21
N GLY A 563 -6.17 -0.55 10.70
CA GLY A 563 -5.24 -1.40 9.95
C GLY A 563 -3.91 -0.74 9.62
N THR A 564 -3.01 -1.54 9.06
CA THR A 564 -1.61 -1.17 8.80
C THR A 564 -1.45 -0.52 7.44
N PHE A 565 -1.35 0.81 7.39
CA PHE A 565 -1.06 1.59 6.19
C PHE A 565 -0.55 2.99 6.54
N ALA A 566 -0.14 3.79 5.55
CA ALA A 566 0.23 5.21 5.70
C ALA A 566 1.22 5.52 6.85
N SER A 567 2.13 4.58 7.16
CA SER A 567 3.14 4.71 8.23
C SER A 567 2.55 5.15 9.58
N ARG A 568 1.30 4.74 9.86
CA ARG A 568 0.54 5.29 11.00
C ARG A 568 0.73 4.53 12.31
N ILE A 569 1.08 3.25 12.24
CA ILE A 569 0.83 2.31 13.34
C ILE A 569 1.70 2.60 14.57
N THR A 570 2.97 2.97 14.44
CA THR A 570 3.77 3.36 15.62
C THR A 570 3.20 4.63 16.27
N ALA A 571 2.79 5.62 15.48
CA ALA A 571 2.27 6.89 15.97
C ALA A 571 0.86 6.78 16.59
N THR A 572 0.07 5.78 16.19
CA THR A 572 -1.29 5.58 16.72
C THR A 572 -1.36 4.47 17.77
N ALA A 573 -0.88 3.26 17.45
CA ALA A 573 -0.92 2.13 18.38
C ALA A 573 0.14 2.22 19.47
N GLY A 574 1.28 2.90 19.24
CA GLY A 574 2.32 3.09 20.27
C GLY A 574 1.76 3.80 21.50
N PRO A 575 1.20 5.01 21.36
CA PRO A 575 0.52 5.70 22.44
C PRO A 575 -0.65 4.90 23.04
N ALA A 576 -1.44 4.19 22.22
CA ALA A 576 -2.54 3.36 22.71
C ALA A 576 -2.05 2.23 23.64
N VAL A 577 -0.98 1.52 23.25
CA VAL A 577 -0.35 0.49 24.08
C VAL A 577 0.23 1.09 25.35
N TRP A 578 0.94 2.22 25.25
CA TRP A 578 1.52 2.91 26.41
C TRP A 578 0.44 3.29 27.44
N GLN A 579 -0.64 3.93 26.98
CA GLN A 579 -1.74 4.36 27.84
C GLN A 579 -2.47 3.19 28.49
N ALA A 580 -2.83 2.17 27.70
CA ALA A 580 -3.49 0.97 28.22
C ALA A 580 -2.60 0.21 29.22
N SER A 581 -1.29 0.18 28.97
CA SER A 581 -0.30 -0.40 29.89
C SER A 581 -0.22 0.38 31.21
N GLY A 582 -0.23 1.72 31.15
CA GLY A 582 -0.27 2.56 32.34
C GLY A 582 -1.52 2.35 33.21
N GLN A 583 -2.67 2.08 32.60
CA GLN A 583 -3.91 1.76 33.32
C GLN A 583 -3.85 0.41 34.04
N VAL A 584 -3.13 -0.58 33.50
CA VAL A 584 -2.97 -1.90 34.14
C VAL A 584 -1.95 -1.87 35.28
N LYS A 585 -1.03 -0.90 35.26
CA LYS A 585 -0.01 -0.71 36.31
C LYS A 585 -0.60 -0.12 37.60
N LEU A 586 -1.59 0.76 37.47
CA LEU A 586 -2.33 1.39 38.57
C LEU A 586 -3.32 0.40 39.19
#